data_AF-A0AAW1ESH6-F1
#
_entry.id   AF-A0AAW1ESH6-F1
#
_cell.length_a   1.000
_cell.length_b   1.000
_cell.length_c   1.000
_cell.angle_alpha   90.00
_cell.angle_beta   90.00
_cell.angle_gamma   90.00
#
_symmetry.space_group_name_H-M   'P 1'
#
loop_
_entity.id
_entity.type
_entity.pdbx_description
1 polymer ?
#
loop_
_entity_poly.entity_id
_entity_poly.type
_entity_poly.pdbx_seq_one_letter_code
_entity_poly.pdbx_strand_id
1 'polypeptide(L)'
;MASRKRCPAADNGEQGGPLPDSKRPRADGKRHVAALVLARGGSKGIPLKNIKMLAGVPLLGWVLRAAVDSDMFDSVWVSTDHDEIEQVAKSWGAQVHRRSLEVSKDSSSSLETIQEFIRLNPEIDVVCNIQATSPCLHPFHLTEALKMITQQGFDSVFSVVRRHQFRWQEVKKGSGEVTKAFNLDPARRPHRQDWDGELCENGSFYFTVRDSLVNEGLLQGGKVAYYEMLPEFSVDIDVDIDWPVAEQRVLRYGYFGRTTPEVVRLMFCKVSGCLTEGRILLYKSGEEMVSINTRDTTGIRMLQKEALEVVLLTSQLDSVTQSLADKLAERTGCQVISVGEEPLNDLRPMVEQRKLGWKDVAYMGSDTQDISCLNLAGLSAVPGDAPVVVINAAKYTCHSAGGMGAVREFAEHILLQKEKAKSQMEQQRIDRKNF
;
A
#
# COMPACT_ATOMS: atom_id res chain seq x y z
N MET A 1 45.13 25.09 -52.05
CA MET A 1 46.53 24.73 -52.31
C MET A 1 47.34 24.99 -51.04
N ALA A 2 48.13 24.00 -50.61
CA ALA A 2 49.16 24.02 -49.56
C ALA A 2 49.00 24.95 -48.35
N SER A 3 48.82 24.38 -47.15
CA SER A 3 49.59 24.81 -45.98
C SER A 3 49.58 23.75 -44.87
N ARG A 4 50.76 23.19 -44.58
CA ARG A 4 51.05 22.43 -43.36
C ARG A 4 51.15 23.43 -42.20
N LYS A 5 50.40 23.22 -41.12
CA LYS A 5 50.77 23.68 -39.78
C LYS A 5 50.45 22.60 -38.76
N ARG A 6 51.51 22.22 -38.03
CA ARG A 6 51.51 21.40 -36.81
C ARG A 6 50.77 22.13 -35.69
N CYS A 7 50.06 21.38 -34.87
CA CYS A 7 49.74 21.73 -33.48
C CYS A 7 50.22 20.59 -32.56
N PRO A 8 50.52 20.88 -31.28
CA PRO A 8 51.54 20.20 -30.50
C PRO A 8 51.00 19.08 -29.60
N ALA A 9 51.93 18.23 -29.15
CA ALA A 9 51.73 17.25 -28.10
C ALA A 9 51.47 17.94 -26.74
N ALA A 10 50.55 17.37 -25.97
CA ALA A 10 50.48 17.53 -24.52
C ALA A 10 50.56 16.13 -23.90
N ASP A 11 51.25 16.10 -22.77
CA ASP A 11 51.96 14.98 -22.17
C ASP A 11 51.21 14.48 -20.92
N ASN A 12 51.37 13.17 -20.65
CA ASN A 12 51.28 12.44 -19.38
C ASN A 12 49.98 12.27 -18.58
N GLY A 13 49.81 11.01 -18.12
CA GLY A 13 48.98 10.62 -16.97
C GLY A 13 48.28 9.27 -17.15
N GLU A 14 49.03 8.20 -17.42
CA GLU A 14 49.22 7.07 -16.49
C GLU A 14 47.98 6.21 -16.14
N GLN A 15 48.09 4.93 -16.57
CA GLN A 15 47.67 3.72 -15.87
C GLN A 15 46.17 3.43 -15.73
N GLY A 16 45.59 2.89 -16.80
CA GLY A 16 44.43 2.01 -16.71
C GLY A 16 44.80 0.71 -16.00
N GLY A 17 44.58 0.65 -14.69
CA GLY A 17 44.63 -0.60 -13.93
C GLY A 17 43.55 -1.59 -14.42
N PRO A 18 43.74 -2.91 -14.25
CA PRO A 18 42.73 -3.88 -14.63
C PRO A 18 41.44 -3.61 -13.84
N LEU A 19 40.29 -3.68 -14.52
CA LEU A 19 38.98 -3.80 -13.88
C LEU A 19 39.06 -4.90 -12.81
N PRO A 20 38.54 -4.67 -11.59
CA PRO A 20 38.62 -5.67 -10.54
C PRO A 20 37.89 -6.94 -10.97
N ASP A 21 38.60 -8.05 -10.88
CA ASP A 21 38.17 -9.40 -11.24
C ASP A 21 36.96 -9.80 -10.37
N SER A 22 35.74 -9.60 -10.88
CA SER A 22 34.47 -9.71 -10.13
C SER A 22 34.01 -11.15 -9.87
N LYS A 23 34.83 -12.15 -10.22
CA LYS A 23 34.48 -13.57 -10.03
C LYS A 23 34.52 -14.07 -8.59
N ARG A 24 34.82 -13.23 -7.60
CA ARG A 24 34.93 -13.67 -6.22
C ARG A 24 33.63 -13.39 -5.48
N PRO A 25 32.87 -14.44 -5.08
CA PRO A 25 31.85 -14.24 -4.04
C PRO A 25 32.49 -13.58 -2.82
N ARG A 26 31.70 -12.81 -2.08
CA ARG A 26 32.13 -12.23 -0.80
C ARG A 26 32.75 -13.32 0.08
N ALA A 27 33.64 -12.92 1.00
CA ALA A 27 34.40 -13.84 1.85
C ALA A 27 33.53 -14.82 2.68
N ASP A 28 32.22 -14.58 2.77
CA ASP A 28 31.21 -15.42 3.44
C ASP A 28 30.36 -16.29 2.48
N GLY A 29 30.57 -16.20 1.17
CA GLY A 29 29.80 -16.94 0.15
C GLY A 29 28.38 -16.41 -0.09
N LYS A 30 27.97 -15.30 0.53
CA LYS A 30 26.62 -14.73 0.36
C LYS A 30 26.60 -13.71 -0.78
N ARG A 31 25.57 -13.84 -1.63
CA ARG A 31 25.25 -12.86 -2.68
C ARG A 31 24.48 -11.70 -2.07
N HIS A 32 24.85 -10.47 -2.40
CA HIS A 32 24.08 -9.28 -2.05
C HIS A 32 22.87 -9.14 -2.97
N VAL A 33 21.69 -9.12 -2.37
CA VAL A 33 20.41 -9.01 -3.06
C VAL A 33 19.83 -7.61 -2.83
N ALA A 34 19.65 -6.86 -3.90
CA ALA A 34 19.06 -5.52 -3.86
C ALA A 34 17.67 -5.50 -4.47
N ALA A 35 16.70 -4.92 -3.75
CA ALA A 35 15.45 -4.48 -4.37
C ALA A 35 15.66 -3.11 -5.02
N LEU A 36 15.12 -2.92 -6.21
CA LEU A 36 15.22 -1.69 -6.99
C LEU A 36 13.86 -1.33 -7.56
N VAL A 37 13.35 -0.16 -7.21
CA VAL A 37 12.13 0.43 -7.80
C VAL A 37 12.53 1.58 -8.70
N LEU A 38 12.15 1.50 -9.99
CA LEU A 38 12.38 2.59 -10.94
C LEU A 38 11.21 3.58 -10.90
N ALA A 39 11.44 4.78 -10.38
CA ALA A 39 10.39 5.77 -10.14
C ALA A 39 10.74 7.12 -10.78
N ARG A 40 10.38 7.29 -12.05
CA ARG A 40 10.58 8.55 -12.79
C ARG A 40 9.57 9.64 -12.43
N GLY A 41 10.01 10.90 -12.46
CA GLY A 41 9.12 12.07 -12.34
C GLY A 41 8.23 12.28 -13.56
N GLY A 42 8.81 12.16 -14.76
CA GLY A 42 8.14 12.38 -16.06
C GLY A 42 7.23 11.24 -16.50
N SER A 43 6.19 10.91 -15.74
CA SER A 43 5.22 9.88 -16.10
C SER A 43 4.22 10.38 -17.17
N LYS A 44 4.10 9.67 -18.31
CA LYS A 44 3.24 10.08 -19.46
C LYS A 44 1.73 10.07 -19.18
N GLY A 45 1.23 9.05 -18.48
CA GLY A 45 -0.20 8.88 -18.23
C GLY A 45 -0.67 9.77 -17.07
N ILE A 46 -0.06 9.57 -15.90
CA ILE A 46 -0.40 10.27 -14.67
C ILE A 46 0.83 11.03 -14.18
N PRO A 47 0.82 12.38 -14.12
CA PRO A 47 1.95 13.14 -13.58
C PRO A 47 2.30 12.66 -12.16
N LEU A 48 3.60 12.47 -11.88
CA LEU A 48 4.09 11.99 -10.59
C LEU A 48 3.39 10.71 -10.08
N LYS A 49 2.98 9.81 -11.00
CA LYS A 49 2.26 8.54 -10.72
C LYS A 49 2.82 7.78 -9.51
N ASN A 50 4.15 7.68 -9.41
CA ASN A 50 4.84 6.90 -8.38
C ASN A 50 4.62 7.45 -6.95
N ILE A 51 4.25 8.72 -6.79
CA ILE A 51 3.95 9.33 -5.48
C ILE A 51 2.50 9.78 -5.34
N LYS A 52 1.66 9.55 -6.35
CA LYS A 52 0.21 9.77 -6.24
C LYS A 52 -0.38 8.79 -5.21
N MET A 53 -1.29 9.30 -4.37
CA MET A 53 -1.88 8.54 -3.27
C MET A 53 -2.90 7.51 -3.76
N LEU A 54 -2.64 6.24 -3.47
CA LEU A 54 -3.51 5.11 -3.73
C LEU A 54 -3.94 4.52 -2.38
N ALA A 55 -5.23 4.62 -2.03
CA ALA A 55 -5.76 4.23 -0.72
C ALA A 55 -4.98 4.86 0.45
N GLY A 56 -4.66 6.16 0.33
CA GLY A 56 -3.97 6.94 1.36
C GLY A 56 -2.45 6.70 1.46
N VAL A 57 -1.87 5.87 0.60
CA VAL A 57 -0.43 5.56 0.57
C VAL A 57 0.16 5.94 -0.79
N PRO A 58 1.32 6.61 -0.88
CA PRO A 58 1.97 6.87 -2.17
C PRO A 58 2.19 5.56 -2.94
N LEU A 59 1.97 5.54 -4.25
CA LEU A 59 2.01 4.30 -5.05
C LEU A 59 3.27 3.44 -4.78
N LEU A 60 4.46 4.06 -4.78
CA LEU A 60 5.72 3.36 -4.50
C LEU A 60 5.82 2.81 -3.06
N GLY A 61 5.09 3.41 -2.11
CA GLY A 61 5.05 2.97 -0.71
C GLY A 61 4.47 1.56 -0.56
N TRP A 62 3.51 1.16 -1.41
CA TRP A 62 2.94 -0.18 -1.41
C TRP A 62 4.00 -1.26 -1.66
N VAL A 63 4.81 -1.07 -2.70
CA VAL A 63 5.84 -2.04 -3.08
C VAL A 63 7.07 -1.96 -2.19
N LEU A 64 7.46 -0.77 -1.72
CA LEU A 64 8.55 -0.60 -0.77
C LEU A 64 8.25 -1.31 0.55
N ARG A 65 7.02 -1.19 1.06
CA ARG A 65 6.59 -1.90 2.27
C ARG A 65 6.71 -3.41 2.12
N ALA A 66 6.28 -3.98 0.99
CA ALA A 66 6.41 -5.41 0.73
C ALA A 66 7.87 -5.85 0.61
N ALA A 67 8.72 -5.03 -0.02
CA ALA A 67 10.15 -5.29 -0.14
C ALA A 67 10.86 -5.24 1.22
N VAL A 68 10.62 -4.20 2.02
CA VAL A 68 11.22 -4.06 3.36
C VAL A 68 10.77 -5.20 4.28
N ASP A 69 9.46 -5.47 4.35
CA ASP A 69 8.91 -6.50 5.23
C ASP A 69 9.18 -7.95 4.76
N SER A 70 9.85 -8.14 3.63
CA SER A 70 10.30 -9.48 3.21
C SER A 70 11.57 -9.94 3.91
N ASP A 71 12.33 -9.04 4.56
CA ASP A 71 13.60 -9.32 5.26
C ASP A 71 14.62 -10.13 4.43
N MET A 72 14.53 -10.09 3.11
CA MET A 72 15.35 -10.90 2.20
C MET A 72 16.36 -10.07 1.40
N PHE A 73 16.21 -8.74 1.40
CA PHE A 73 17.08 -7.82 0.68
C PHE A 73 18.11 -7.24 1.63
N ASP A 74 19.38 -7.27 1.21
CA ASP A 74 20.46 -6.57 1.91
C ASP A 74 20.32 -5.05 1.78
N SER A 75 19.63 -4.59 0.72
CA SER A 75 19.35 -3.18 0.49
C SER A 75 18.11 -2.97 -0.38
N VAL A 76 17.30 -1.97 -0.05
CA VAL A 76 16.12 -1.55 -0.83
C VAL A 76 16.36 -0.16 -1.41
N TRP A 77 16.19 -0.01 -2.72
CA TRP A 77 16.53 1.19 -3.47
C TRP A 77 15.36 1.73 -4.29
N VAL A 78 15.30 3.04 -4.43
CA VAL A 78 14.50 3.74 -5.43
C VAL A 78 15.43 4.51 -6.37
N SER A 79 15.32 4.26 -7.67
CA SER A 79 16.01 5.05 -8.69
C SER A 79 15.07 6.14 -9.20
N THR A 80 15.47 7.40 -9.03
CA THR A 80 14.65 8.57 -9.41
C THR A 80 15.48 9.75 -9.89
N ASP A 81 14.85 10.59 -10.71
CA ASP A 81 15.35 11.88 -11.20
C ASP A 81 14.67 13.07 -10.49
N HIS A 82 13.71 12.82 -9.60
CA HIS A 82 12.81 13.84 -9.06
C HIS A 82 12.92 13.96 -7.54
N ASP A 83 13.02 15.20 -7.04
CA ASP A 83 13.27 15.50 -5.63
C ASP A 83 12.14 15.04 -4.71
N GLU A 84 10.88 15.25 -5.09
CA GLU A 84 9.73 14.78 -4.30
C GLU A 84 9.68 13.26 -4.16
N ILE A 85 10.04 12.54 -5.23
CA ILE A 85 10.08 11.07 -5.22
C ILE A 85 11.20 10.59 -4.31
N GLU A 86 12.36 11.26 -4.30
CA GLU A 86 13.44 10.97 -3.36
C GLU A 86 12.99 11.14 -1.91
N GLN A 87 12.30 12.24 -1.58
CA GLN A 87 11.82 12.47 -0.21
C GLN A 87 10.82 11.40 0.25
N VAL A 88 9.90 11.00 -0.64
CA VAL A 88 8.97 9.90 -0.35
C VAL A 88 9.73 8.57 -0.21
N ALA A 89 10.68 8.25 -1.10
CA ALA A 89 11.46 7.02 -0.98
C ALA A 89 12.19 6.90 0.36
N LYS A 90 12.83 8.00 0.79
CA LYS A 90 13.54 8.07 2.08
C LYS A 90 12.61 7.90 3.28
N SER A 91 11.42 8.49 3.25
CA SER A 91 10.45 8.35 4.35
C SER A 91 9.90 6.93 4.50
N TRP A 92 9.99 6.12 3.44
CA TRP A 92 9.64 4.70 3.43
C TRP A 92 10.85 3.76 3.64
N GLY A 93 11.99 4.30 4.10
CA GLY A 93 13.17 3.51 4.47
C GLY A 93 13.99 2.99 3.30
N ALA A 94 13.74 3.45 2.07
CA ALA A 94 14.54 3.08 0.92
C ALA A 94 15.74 4.01 0.74
N GLN A 95 16.84 3.43 0.25
CA GLN A 95 17.98 4.18 -0.27
C GLN A 95 17.61 4.78 -1.64
N VAL A 96 18.31 5.83 -2.05
CA VAL A 96 18.00 6.53 -3.30
C VAL A 96 19.18 6.55 -4.24
N HIS A 97 18.97 6.04 -5.46
CA HIS A 97 19.88 6.21 -6.59
C HIS A 97 19.39 7.38 -7.46
N ARG A 98 20.13 8.50 -7.45
CA ARG A 98 19.84 9.61 -8.35
C ARG A 98 20.36 9.28 -9.74
N ARG A 99 19.43 8.88 -10.62
CA ARG A 99 19.75 8.46 -11.98
C ARG A 99 20.03 9.64 -12.89
N SER A 100 20.81 9.40 -13.94
CA SER A 100 21.13 10.44 -14.91
C SER A 100 19.92 10.85 -15.76
N LEU A 101 20.02 12.02 -16.39
CA LEU A 101 19.03 12.48 -17.38
C LEU A 101 18.99 11.56 -18.62
N GLU A 102 20.06 10.83 -18.92
CA GLU A 102 20.17 9.95 -20.09
C GLU A 102 19.23 8.75 -19.99
N VAL A 103 19.17 8.12 -18.80
CA VAL A 103 18.30 6.97 -18.51
C VAL A 103 16.91 7.38 -17.98
N SER A 104 16.61 8.68 -17.99
CA SER A 104 15.34 9.25 -17.53
C SER A 104 14.37 9.59 -18.65
N LYS A 105 14.77 9.42 -19.92
CA LYS A 105 13.97 9.78 -21.08
C LYS A 105 12.80 8.82 -21.26
N ASP A 106 11.79 9.28 -21.98
CA ASP A 106 10.63 8.45 -22.38
C ASP A 106 10.98 7.25 -23.25
N SER A 107 12.10 7.32 -23.97
CA SER A 107 12.61 6.25 -24.82
C SER A 107 13.57 5.31 -24.07
N SER A 108 13.97 5.66 -22.85
CA SER A 108 14.91 4.85 -22.07
C SER A 108 14.22 3.58 -21.58
N SER A 109 14.91 2.46 -21.70
CA SER A 109 14.46 1.17 -21.21
C SER A 109 14.69 1.04 -19.69
N SER A 110 13.91 0.16 -19.05
CA SER A 110 14.17 -0.19 -17.65
C SER A 110 15.57 -0.78 -17.45
N LEU A 111 16.05 -1.56 -18.43
CA LEU A 111 17.37 -2.18 -18.41
C LEU A 111 18.51 -1.15 -18.36
N GLU A 112 18.44 -0.07 -19.15
CA GLU A 112 19.48 0.97 -19.14
C GLU A 112 19.61 1.63 -17.76
N THR A 113 18.48 1.87 -17.07
CA THR A 113 18.51 2.43 -15.71
C THR A 113 19.09 1.42 -14.71
N ILE A 114 18.75 0.14 -14.85
CA ILE A 114 19.28 -0.94 -14.01
C ILE A 114 20.79 -1.09 -14.21
N GLN A 115 21.28 -1.02 -15.45
CA GLN A 115 22.69 -1.06 -15.80
C GLN A 115 23.47 0.12 -15.21
N GLU A 116 22.90 1.33 -15.26
CA GLU A 116 23.51 2.48 -14.58
C GLU A 116 23.62 2.26 -13.08
N PHE A 117 22.55 1.77 -12.45
CA PHE A 117 22.49 1.50 -11.02
C PHE A 117 23.54 0.46 -10.58
N ILE A 118 23.62 -0.69 -11.22
CA ILE A 118 24.58 -1.75 -10.85
C ILE A 118 26.04 -1.36 -11.10
N ARG A 119 26.30 -0.47 -12.06
CA ARG A 119 27.65 0.04 -12.34
C ARG A 119 28.16 0.90 -11.19
N LEU A 120 27.26 1.63 -10.53
CA LEU A 120 27.58 2.51 -9.41
C LEU A 120 27.53 1.80 -8.05
N ASN A 121 26.95 0.60 -7.98
CA ASN A 121 26.82 -0.21 -6.77
C ASN A 121 27.45 -1.60 -7.02
N PRO A 122 28.80 -1.67 -7.12
CA PRO A 122 29.52 -2.87 -7.53
C PRO A 122 29.40 -4.04 -6.55
N GLU A 123 28.88 -3.81 -5.36
CA GLU A 123 28.68 -4.80 -4.32
C GLU A 123 27.41 -5.64 -4.50
N ILE A 124 26.51 -5.26 -5.42
CA ILE A 124 25.24 -5.95 -5.71
C ILE A 124 25.46 -7.12 -6.68
N ASP A 125 25.00 -8.31 -6.29
CA ASP A 125 25.11 -9.55 -7.07
C ASP A 125 23.79 -9.94 -7.76
N VAL A 126 22.65 -9.64 -7.11
CA VAL A 126 21.30 -9.93 -7.60
C VAL A 126 20.45 -8.68 -7.49
N VAL A 127 19.78 -8.30 -8.57
CA VAL A 127 18.82 -7.19 -8.59
C VAL A 127 17.41 -7.75 -8.71
N CYS A 128 16.51 -7.31 -7.84
CA CYS A 128 15.07 -7.45 -7.99
C CYS A 128 14.48 -6.12 -8.41
N ASN A 129 14.21 -5.96 -9.70
CA ASN A 129 13.49 -4.80 -10.22
C ASN A 129 11.99 -4.97 -9.92
N ILE A 130 11.43 -4.10 -9.08
CA ILE A 130 10.02 -4.12 -8.66
C ILE A 130 9.32 -2.91 -9.28
N GLN A 131 8.21 -3.12 -9.99
CA GLN A 131 7.46 -2.01 -10.58
C GLN A 131 6.37 -1.51 -9.63
N ALA A 132 6.36 -0.20 -9.36
CA ALA A 132 5.38 0.43 -8.48
C ALA A 132 3.93 0.34 -9.00
N THR A 133 3.73 0.07 -10.31
CA THR A 133 2.41 -0.07 -10.93
C THR A 133 1.68 -1.37 -10.55
N SER A 134 2.35 -2.29 -9.85
CA SER A 134 1.76 -3.49 -9.25
C SER A 134 1.72 -3.43 -7.71
N PRO A 135 0.85 -2.59 -7.11
CA PRO A 135 0.85 -2.33 -5.67
C PRO A 135 0.29 -3.46 -4.79
N CYS A 136 -0.24 -4.55 -5.37
CA CYS A 136 -0.73 -5.71 -4.64
C CYS A 136 0.37 -6.76 -4.35
N LEU A 137 1.64 -6.34 -4.38
CA LEU A 137 2.79 -7.16 -4.06
C LEU A 137 2.81 -7.51 -2.56
N HIS A 138 3.23 -8.72 -2.25
CA HIS A 138 3.35 -9.24 -0.88
C HIS A 138 4.78 -9.75 -0.63
N PRO A 139 5.25 -9.72 0.63
CA PRO A 139 6.58 -10.22 0.99
C PRO A 139 6.85 -11.68 0.58
N PHE A 140 5.83 -12.55 0.64
CA PHE A 140 6.00 -13.97 0.30
C PHE A 140 6.30 -14.19 -1.19
N HIS A 141 5.72 -13.39 -2.09
CA HIS A 141 6.01 -13.45 -3.53
C HIS A 141 7.51 -13.24 -3.81
N LEU A 142 8.10 -12.24 -3.15
CA LEU A 142 9.52 -11.93 -3.27
C LEU A 142 10.36 -13.06 -2.66
N THR A 143 9.99 -13.50 -1.45
CA THR A 143 10.73 -14.54 -0.71
C THR A 143 10.82 -15.84 -1.49
N GLU A 144 9.71 -16.28 -2.07
CA GLU A 144 9.64 -17.52 -2.86
C GLU A 144 10.42 -17.40 -4.17
N ALA A 145 10.29 -16.27 -4.88
CA ALA A 145 11.05 -16.01 -6.10
C ALA A 145 12.57 -15.97 -5.85
N LEU A 146 13.04 -15.39 -4.75
CA LEU A 146 14.47 -15.41 -4.42
C LEU A 146 14.97 -16.81 -4.04
N LYS A 147 14.15 -17.66 -3.42
CA LYS A 147 14.53 -19.07 -3.16
C LYS A 147 14.82 -19.80 -4.47
N MET A 148 14.12 -19.48 -5.56
CA MET A 148 14.43 -20.04 -6.88
C MET A 148 15.83 -19.64 -7.36
N ILE A 149 16.22 -18.38 -7.19
CA ILE A 149 17.59 -17.92 -7.50
C ILE A 149 18.64 -18.59 -6.59
N THR A 150 18.44 -18.52 -5.27
CA THR A 150 19.45 -18.87 -4.27
C THR A 150 19.58 -20.37 -4.01
N GLN A 151 18.50 -21.14 -4.12
CA GLN A 151 18.47 -22.58 -3.82
C GLN A 151 18.45 -23.45 -5.08
N GLN A 152 17.78 -23.00 -6.14
CA GLN A 152 17.62 -23.76 -7.39
C GLN A 152 18.59 -23.29 -8.49
N GLY A 153 19.32 -22.19 -8.24
CA GLY A 153 20.37 -21.68 -9.10
C GLY A 153 19.86 -21.08 -10.41
N PHE A 154 18.66 -20.50 -10.44
CA PHE A 154 18.19 -19.73 -11.59
C PHE A 154 18.97 -18.40 -11.72
N ASP A 155 19.19 -17.97 -12.96
CA ASP A 155 19.84 -16.71 -13.30
C ASP A 155 18.82 -15.56 -13.40
N SER A 156 17.58 -15.87 -13.80
CA SER A 156 16.48 -14.91 -13.83
C SER A 156 15.14 -15.54 -13.44
N VAL A 157 14.35 -14.78 -12.68
CA VAL A 157 13.00 -15.16 -12.24
C VAL A 157 12.09 -13.94 -12.33
N PHE A 158 10.97 -14.04 -13.05
CA PHE A 158 10.04 -12.92 -13.24
C PHE A 158 8.59 -13.33 -12.99
N SER A 159 7.76 -12.36 -12.61
CA SER A 159 6.38 -12.60 -12.24
C SER A 159 5.44 -12.71 -13.44
N VAL A 160 4.55 -13.70 -13.40
CA VAL A 160 3.54 -13.95 -14.43
C VAL A 160 2.16 -14.16 -13.81
N VAL A 161 1.12 -14.03 -14.62
CA VAL A 161 -0.26 -14.37 -14.28
C VAL A 161 -0.87 -15.23 -15.40
N ARG A 162 -1.68 -16.21 -15.02
CA ARG A 162 -2.38 -17.07 -15.98
C ARG A 162 -3.66 -16.44 -16.48
N ARG A 163 -3.81 -16.37 -17.80
CA ARG A 163 -4.98 -15.78 -18.48
C ARG A 163 -5.60 -16.79 -19.44
N HIS A 164 -6.93 -16.75 -19.53
CA HIS A 164 -7.71 -17.62 -20.42
C HIS A 164 -8.35 -16.76 -21.51
N GLN A 165 -7.51 -15.97 -22.20
CA GLN A 165 -7.94 -15.06 -23.25
C GLN A 165 -7.57 -15.62 -24.61
N PHE A 166 -8.49 -15.50 -25.56
CA PHE A 166 -8.27 -15.93 -26.93
C PHE A 166 -7.60 -14.84 -27.75
N ARG A 167 -6.47 -15.16 -28.37
CA ARG A 167 -5.67 -14.23 -29.17
C ARG A 167 -5.94 -14.42 -30.65
N TRP A 168 -6.03 -13.30 -31.35
CA TRP A 168 -6.28 -13.23 -32.79
C TRP A 168 -5.26 -12.30 -33.45
N GLN A 169 -4.90 -12.60 -34.69
CA GLN A 169 -3.99 -11.79 -35.50
C GLN A 169 -4.63 -10.43 -35.81
N GLU A 170 -3.95 -9.35 -35.42
CA GLU A 170 -4.32 -8.00 -35.83
C GLU A 170 -4.13 -7.86 -37.35
N VAL A 171 -5.14 -7.28 -38.03
CA VAL A 171 -5.08 -6.98 -39.47
C VAL A 171 -5.29 -5.49 -39.67
N LYS A 172 -4.44 -4.88 -40.51
CA LYS A 172 -4.56 -3.45 -40.82
C LYS A 172 -5.82 -3.21 -41.64
N LYS A 173 -6.60 -2.20 -41.26
CA LYS A 173 -7.79 -1.78 -42.01
C LYS A 173 -7.39 -1.47 -43.46
N GLY A 174 -8.05 -2.11 -44.42
CA GLY A 174 -7.79 -1.93 -45.86
C GLY A 174 -6.67 -2.80 -46.44
N SER A 175 -6.03 -3.68 -45.67
CA SER A 175 -5.01 -4.61 -46.17
C SER A 175 -5.56 -5.76 -47.03
N GLY A 176 -6.86 -6.07 -46.92
CA GLY A 176 -7.47 -7.24 -47.55
C GLY A 176 -7.13 -8.57 -46.86
N GLU A 177 -6.34 -8.54 -45.78
CA GLU A 177 -5.99 -9.72 -44.99
C GLU A 177 -7.13 -10.12 -44.04
N VAL A 178 -7.22 -11.42 -43.74
CA VAL A 178 -8.18 -11.97 -42.78
C VAL A 178 -7.49 -12.34 -41.47
N THR A 179 -8.16 -12.06 -40.35
CA THR A 179 -7.70 -12.39 -39.00
C THR A 179 -7.61 -13.91 -38.80
N LYS A 180 -6.54 -14.37 -38.15
CA LYS A 180 -6.32 -15.78 -37.79
C LYS A 180 -6.29 -15.96 -36.28
N ALA A 181 -6.80 -17.09 -35.80
CA ALA A 181 -6.72 -17.50 -34.41
C ALA A 181 -5.30 -17.95 -34.05
N PHE A 182 -4.75 -17.50 -32.91
CA PHE A 182 -3.41 -17.91 -32.45
C PHE A 182 -3.44 -19.11 -31.50
N ASN A 183 -4.37 -19.13 -30.54
CA ASN A 183 -4.38 -20.07 -29.43
C ASN A 183 -5.73 -20.79 -29.25
N LEU A 184 -6.52 -20.87 -30.33
CA LEU A 184 -7.80 -21.59 -30.33
C LEU A 184 -8.11 -22.17 -31.71
N ASP A 185 -8.94 -23.21 -31.71
CA ASP A 185 -9.72 -23.63 -32.87
C ASP A 185 -11.11 -22.97 -32.81
N PRO A 186 -11.47 -22.06 -33.74
CA PRO A 186 -12.80 -21.46 -33.77
C PRO A 186 -13.95 -22.47 -33.92
N ALA A 187 -13.70 -23.64 -34.51
CA ALA A 187 -14.70 -24.70 -34.65
C ALA A 187 -14.87 -25.52 -33.36
N ARG A 188 -13.90 -25.47 -32.44
CA ARG A 188 -13.88 -26.22 -31.17
C ARG A 188 -13.34 -25.34 -30.05
N ARG A 189 -14.12 -24.31 -29.72
CA ARG A 189 -13.71 -23.31 -28.74
C ARG A 189 -13.75 -23.91 -27.32
N PRO A 190 -12.62 -24.00 -26.59
CA PRO A 190 -12.60 -24.60 -25.26
C PRO A 190 -13.29 -23.69 -24.23
N HIS A 191 -13.89 -24.28 -23.19
CA HIS A 191 -14.25 -23.53 -21.99
C HIS A 191 -13.01 -23.22 -21.15
N ARG A 192 -13.15 -22.33 -20.16
CA ARG A 192 -12.04 -21.93 -19.30
C ARG A 192 -11.39 -23.12 -18.59
N GLN A 193 -12.19 -24.08 -18.14
CA GLN A 193 -11.74 -25.28 -17.43
C GLN A 193 -11.15 -26.37 -18.34
N ASP A 194 -11.28 -26.23 -19.67
CA ASP A 194 -10.86 -27.25 -20.62
C ASP A 194 -9.41 -27.05 -21.10
N TRP A 195 -8.73 -26.01 -20.64
CA TRP A 195 -7.33 -25.74 -20.97
C TRP A 195 -6.64 -24.92 -19.89
N ASP A 196 -5.32 -25.01 -19.82
CA ASP A 196 -4.52 -24.40 -18.76
C ASP A 196 -4.37 -22.87 -18.89
N GLY A 197 -4.82 -22.27 -19.99
CA GLY A 197 -4.55 -20.86 -20.30
C GLY A 197 -3.11 -20.59 -20.73
N GLU A 198 -2.76 -19.31 -20.81
CA GLU A 198 -1.41 -18.83 -21.13
C GLU A 198 -0.86 -17.98 -19.98
N LEU A 199 0.45 -18.05 -19.78
CA LEU A 199 1.16 -17.20 -18.83
C LEU A 199 1.53 -15.88 -19.50
N CYS A 200 1.18 -14.77 -18.86
CA CYS A 200 1.56 -13.43 -19.29
C CYS A 200 2.34 -12.76 -18.17
N GLU A 201 3.39 -12.02 -18.49
CA GLU A 201 4.04 -11.16 -17.51
C GLU A 201 3.02 -10.18 -16.92
N ASN A 202 3.14 -9.90 -15.62
CA ASN A 202 2.24 -9.02 -14.90
C ASN A 202 2.93 -7.74 -14.38
N GLY A 203 4.19 -7.52 -14.74
CA GLY A 203 4.96 -6.33 -14.36
C GLY A 203 5.38 -6.26 -12.88
N SER A 204 5.00 -7.21 -12.02
CA SER A 204 5.25 -7.03 -10.58
C SER A 204 6.73 -7.00 -10.21
N PHE A 205 7.52 -8.01 -10.59
CA PHE A 205 8.96 -8.03 -10.30
C PHE A 205 9.78 -8.86 -11.30
N TYR A 206 11.07 -8.56 -11.34
CA TYR A 206 12.09 -9.21 -12.17
C TYR A 206 13.38 -9.38 -11.36
N PHE A 207 13.71 -10.62 -10.99
CA PHE A 207 15.00 -10.99 -10.42
C PHE A 207 16.00 -11.33 -11.53
N THR A 208 17.20 -10.78 -11.42
CA THR A 208 18.27 -10.97 -12.40
C THR A 208 19.62 -11.03 -11.68
N VAL A 209 20.42 -12.06 -11.98
CA VAL A 209 21.83 -12.14 -11.54
C VAL A 209 22.68 -11.20 -12.40
N ARG A 210 23.47 -10.35 -11.75
CA ARG A 210 24.26 -9.29 -12.41
C ARG A 210 25.20 -9.82 -13.48
N ASP A 211 26.11 -10.69 -13.08
CA ASP A 211 27.22 -11.11 -13.94
C ASP A 211 26.77 -11.96 -15.12
N SER A 212 25.71 -12.75 -14.94
CA SER A 212 25.14 -13.61 -15.98
C SER A 212 24.34 -12.85 -17.03
N LEU A 213 23.75 -11.69 -16.71
CA LEU A 213 22.68 -11.11 -17.54
C LEU A 213 22.75 -9.60 -17.68
N VAL A 214 22.82 -8.85 -16.58
CA VAL A 214 22.72 -7.39 -16.66
C VAL A 214 23.95 -6.81 -17.39
N ASN A 215 25.12 -7.39 -17.17
CA ASN A 215 26.35 -7.04 -17.92
C ASN A 215 26.27 -7.41 -19.40
N GLU A 216 25.44 -8.39 -19.78
CA GLU A 216 25.20 -8.81 -21.17
C GLU A 216 24.03 -8.04 -21.81
N GLY A 217 23.38 -7.13 -21.09
CA GLY A 217 22.24 -6.37 -21.58
C GLY A 217 20.93 -7.17 -21.59
N LEU A 218 20.73 -8.07 -20.63
CA LEU A 218 19.53 -8.88 -20.50
C LEU A 218 18.89 -8.72 -19.10
N LEU A 219 17.56 -8.63 -19.05
CA LEU A 219 16.78 -8.76 -17.81
C LEU A 219 16.34 -10.20 -17.54
N GLN A 220 16.06 -10.94 -18.61
CA GLN A 220 15.63 -12.33 -18.59
C GLN A 220 16.55 -13.13 -19.51
N GLY A 221 17.07 -14.25 -19.02
CA GLY A 221 18.00 -15.10 -19.75
C GLY A 221 18.71 -16.12 -18.85
N GLY A 222 19.71 -16.79 -19.40
CA GLY A 222 20.43 -17.86 -18.70
C GLY A 222 19.50 -19.00 -18.33
N LYS A 223 19.66 -19.55 -17.12
CA LYS A 223 18.68 -20.45 -16.53
C LYS A 223 17.48 -19.63 -16.03
N VAL A 224 16.42 -19.58 -16.85
CA VAL A 224 15.23 -18.76 -16.62
C VAL A 224 14.10 -19.55 -15.95
N ALA A 225 13.34 -18.89 -15.07
CA ALA A 225 12.06 -19.37 -14.58
C ALA A 225 11.04 -18.23 -14.42
N TYR A 226 9.77 -18.59 -14.31
CA TYR A 226 8.70 -17.66 -13.96
C TYR A 226 8.18 -17.97 -12.55
N TYR A 227 7.59 -16.97 -11.90
CA TYR A 227 6.82 -17.13 -10.66
C TYR A 227 5.36 -16.74 -10.93
N GLU A 228 4.45 -17.70 -10.84
CA GLU A 228 3.03 -17.47 -11.11
C GLU A 228 2.35 -16.83 -9.90
N MET A 229 1.89 -15.60 -10.05
CA MET A 229 1.10 -14.87 -9.06
C MET A 229 -0.40 -15.07 -9.31
N LEU A 230 -1.19 -15.06 -8.23
CA LEU A 230 -2.64 -15.11 -8.34
C LEU A 230 -3.20 -13.84 -9.03
N PRO A 231 -4.32 -13.96 -9.77
CA PRO A 231 -4.89 -12.84 -10.52
C PRO A 231 -5.25 -11.62 -9.67
N GLU A 232 -5.63 -11.80 -8.40
CA GLU A 232 -5.94 -10.72 -7.47
C GLU A 232 -4.74 -9.80 -7.17
N PHE A 233 -3.52 -10.32 -7.27
CA PHE A 233 -2.29 -9.56 -7.10
C PHE A 233 -1.78 -8.94 -8.40
N SER A 234 -2.32 -9.37 -9.55
CA SER A 234 -1.99 -8.84 -10.87
C SER A 234 -2.80 -7.57 -11.14
N VAL A 235 -2.20 -6.44 -10.83
CA VAL A 235 -2.70 -5.10 -11.12
C VAL A 235 -1.61 -4.37 -11.88
N ASP A 236 -1.99 -3.71 -12.96
CA ASP A 236 -1.13 -2.74 -13.62
C ASP A 236 -1.91 -1.43 -13.74
N ILE A 237 -1.29 -0.34 -13.28
CA ILE A 237 -1.89 0.99 -13.24
C ILE A 237 -1.18 1.83 -14.29
N ASP A 238 -1.80 1.99 -15.45
CA ASP A 238 -1.21 2.76 -16.54
C ASP A 238 -1.90 4.11 -16.76
N VAL A 239 -3.22 4.16 -16.57
CA VAL A 239 -4.06 5.31 -16.89
C VAL A 239 -4.99 5.67 -15.73
N ASP A 240 -5.46 6.92 -15.68
CA ASP A 240 -6.30 7.41 -14.56
C ASP A 240 -7.61 6.63 -14.38
N ILE A 241 -8.16 6.04 -15.44
CA ILE A 241 -9.37 5.19 -15.35
C ILE A 241 -9.13 3.94 -14.49
N ASP A 242 -7.88 3.48 -14.37
CA ASP A 242 -7.51 2.35 -13.52
C ASP A 242 -7.47 2.74 -12.04
N TRP A 243 -7.35 4.04 -11.70
CA TRP A 243 -7.04 4.49 -10.34
C TRP A 243 -8.10 4.08 -9.31
N PRO A 244 -9.41 4.32 -9.50
CA PRO A 244 -10.41 3.92 -8.50
C PRO A 244 -10.53 2.40 -8.38
N VAL A 245 -10.35 1.66 -9.48
CA VAL A 245 -10.37 0.20 -9.50
C VAL A 245 -9.16 -0.36 -8.77
N ALA A 246 -7.99 0.21 -9.02
CA ALA A 246 -6.75 -0.14 -8.35
C ALA A 246 -6.83 0.17 -6.85
N GLU A 247 -7.44 1.29 -6.47
CA GLU A 247 -7.65 1.66 -5.06
C GLU A 247 -8.49 0.61 -4.33
N GLN A 248 -9.64 0.23 -4.89
CA GLN A 248 -10.46 -0.84 -4.32
C GLN A 248 -9.73 -2.18 -4.30
N ARG A 249 -8.90 -2.45 -5.30
CA ARG A 249 -8.13 -3.70 -5.38
C ARG A 249 -7.03 -3.77 -4.32
N VAL A 250 -6.23 -2.71 -4.11
CA VAL A 250 -5.25 -2.67 -3.02
C VAL A 250 -5.93 -2.67 -1.65
N LEU A 251 -7.11 -2.06 -1.53
CA LEU A 251 -7.88 -2.12 -0.30
C LEU A 251 -8.31 -3.55 0.07
N ARG A 252 -8.53 -4.40 -0.94
CA ARG A 252 -8.98 -5.79 -0.77
C ARG A 252 -7.85 -6.81 -0.71
N TYR A 253 -6.82 -6.65 -1.53
CA TYR A 253 -5.76 -7.64 -1.76
C TYR A 253 -4.34 -7.06 -1.63
N GLY A 254 -4.19 -5.81 -1.23
CA GLY A 254 -2.88 -5.20 -1.01
C GLY A 254 -2.25 -5.63 0.31
N TYR A 255 -0.92 -5.51 0.38
CA TYR A 255 -0.17 -5.74 1.61
C TYR A 255 -0.10 -4.46 2.45
N PHE A 256 -0.55 -4.52 3.71
CA PHE A 256 -0.65 -3.34 4.59
C PHE A 256 0.51 -3.18 5.58
N GLY A 257 1.49 -4.10 5.57
CA GLY A 257 2.65 -4.08 6.44
C GLY A 257 2.60 -5.11 7.57
N ARG A 258 3.72 -5.27 8.28
CA ARG A 258 3.86 -6.02 9.53
C ARG A 258 3.22 -5.25 10.69
N THR A 259 1.93 -5.01 10.62
CA THR A 259 1.18 -4.60 11.79
C THR A 259 0.47 -5.83 12.31
N THR A 260 0.74 -6.18 13.57
CA THR A 260 -0.25 -6.88 14.39
C THR A 260 -1.56 -6.18 14.13
N PRO A 261 -2.57 -6.86 13.58
CA PRO A 261 -3.78 -6.17 13.24
C PRO A 261 -4.31 -5.54 14.53
N GLU A 262 -4.42 -4.21 14.53
CA GLU A 262 -5.07 -3.46 15.61
C GLU A 262 -6.56 -3.81 15.53
N VAL A 263 -6.90 -4.97 16.08
CA VAL A 263 -8.26 -5.34 16.41
C VAL A 263 -8.59 -4.48 17.61
N VAL A 264 -8.97 -3.23 17.33
CA VAL A 264 -9.45 -2.33 18.37
C VAL A 264 -10.47 -3.08 19.23
N ARG A 265 -10.31 -2.96 20.55
CA ARG A 265 -11.13 -3.69 21.54
C ARG A 265 -12.09 -2.77 22.26
N LEU A 266 -11.83 -1.47 22.18
CA LEU A 266 -12.57 -0.41 22.83
C LEU A 266 -12.80 0.72 21.82
N MET A 267 -14.02 1.24 21.78
CA MET A 267 -14.36 2.46 21.07
C MET A 267 -14.86 3.50 22.05
N PHE A 268 -14.25 4.67 22.02
CA PHE A 268 -14.81 5.89 22.61
C PHE A 268 -15.56 6.67 21.54
N CYS A 269 -16.80 7.07 21.84
CA CYS A 269 -17.64 7.82 20.91
C CYS A 269 -18.26 9.01 21.61
N LYS A 270 -17.95 10.23 21.16
CA LYS A 270 -18.65 11.42 21.64
C LYS A 270 -20.14 11.33 21.33
N VAL A 271 -20.99 11.83 22.23
CA VAL A 271 -22.42 11.90 21.99
C VAL A 271 -22.74 13.13 21.15
N SER A 272 -22.40 14.32 21.67
CA SER A 272 -22.55 15.59 20.95
C SER A 272 -21.69 15.62 19.69
N GLY A 273 -22.29 16.02 18.58
CA GLY A 273 -21.61 16.15 17.30
C GLY A 273 -21.36 14.84 16.55
N CYS A 274 -21.42 13.67 17.21
CA CYS A 274 -21.27 12.38 16.52
C CYS A 274 -22.58 11.58 16.51
N LEU A 275 -23.16 11.26 17.68
CA LEU A 275 -24.45 10.57 17.77
C LEU A 275 -25.65 11.51 17.58
N THR A 276 -25.45 12.79 17.88
CA THR A 276 -26.45 13.85 17.67
C THR A 276 -25.98 14.80 16.58
N GLU A 277 -26.93 15.48 15.94
CA GLU A 277 -26.66 16.52 14.93
C GLU A 277 -26.30 17.89 15.56
N GLY A 278 -26.01 17.93 16.87
CA GLY A 278 -25.69 19.17 17.59
C GLY A 278 -26.86 20.14 17.79
N ARG A 279 -28.10 19.71 17.53
CA ARG A 279 -29.32 20.52 17.75
C ARG A 279 -30.02 20.16 19.06
N ILE A 280 -30.40 21.18 19.82
CA ILE A 280 -31.21 21.07 21.03
C ILE A 280 -32.54 21.78 20.77
N LEU A 281 -33.65 21.07 20.94
CA LEU A 281 -34.99 21.62 20.82
C LEU A 281 -35.51 21.98 22.22
N LEU A 282 -35.72 23.28 22.44
CA LEU A 282 -36.20 23.82 23.72
C LEU A 282 -37.71 24.04 23.68
N TYR A 283 -38.44 23.39 24.58
CA TYR A 283 -39.87 23.57 24.75
C TYR A 283 -40.17 24.73 25.71
N LYS A 284 -41.33 25.37 25.55
CA LYS A 284 -41.79 26.42 26.50
C LYS A 284 -41.96 25.90 27.93
N SER A 285 -42.12 24.58 28.12
CA SER A 285 -42.16 23.92 29.42
C SER A 285 -40.79 23.90 30.14
N GLY A 286 -39.70 24.26 29.46
CA GLY A 286 -38.33 24.12 29.95
C GLY A 286 -37.73 22.74 29.68
N GLU A 287 -38.46 21.85 29.00
CA GLU A 287 -37.93 20.55 28.57
C GLU A 287 -37.00 20.72 27.36
N GLU A 288 -35.96 19.91 27.30
CA GLU A 288 -35.04 19.83 26.17
C GLU A 288 -35.17 18.49 25.46
N MET A 289 -35.13 18.50 24.12
CA MET A 289 -35.09 17.29 23.31
C MET A 289 -33.86 17.29 22.41
N VAL A 290 -33.18 16.14 22.41
CA VAL A 290 -32.15 15.80 21.42
C VAL A 290 -32.56 14.51 20.71
N SER A 291 -32.07 14.33 19.49
CA SER A 291 -32.34 13.17 18.65
C SER A 291 -31.05 12.37 18.41
N ILE A 292 -31.22 11.07 18.21
CA ILE A 292 -30.15 10.17 17.73
C ILE A 292 -30.68 9.35 16.56
N ASN A 293 -29.77 8.90 15.69
CA ASN A 293 -30.14 8.05 14.57
C ASN A 293 -30.24 6.58 14.99
N THR A 294 -31.30 5.88 14.53
CA THR A 294 -31.42 4.43 14.77
C THR A 294 -30.35 3.63 14.02
N ARG A 295 -29.83 4.13 12.90
CA ARG A 295 -28.72 3.52 12.17
C ARG A 295 -27.45 3.49 13.02
N ASP A 296 -27.15 4.58 13.70
CA ASP A 296 -26.00 4.69 14.60
C ASP A 296 -26.10 3.70 15.76
N THR A 297 -27.28 3.58 16.38
CA THR A 297 -27.50 2.54 17.41
C THR A 297 -27.33 1.13 16.86
N THR A 298 -27.62 0.90 15.57
CA THR A 298 -27.38 -0.40 14.92
C THR A 298 -25.88 -0.63 14.70
N GLY A 299 -25.12 0.41 14.33
CA GLY A 299 -23.66 0.36 14.23
C GLY A 299 -23.01 -0.03 15.56
N ILE A 300 -23.42 0.61 16.66
CA ILE A 300 -22.97 0.26 18.02
C ILE A 300 -23.22 -1.23 18.33
N ARG A 301 -24.42 -1.73 18.03
CA ARG A 301 -24.75 -3.15 18.26
C ARG A 301 -23.92 -4.11 17.42
N MET A 302 -23.49 -3.71 16.22
CA MET A 302 -22.60 -4.54 15.40
C MET A 302 -21.22 -4.67 16.05
N LEU A 303 -20.69 -3.58 16.61
CA LEU A 303 -19.42 -3.60 17.33
C LEU A 303 -19.51 -4.49 18.59
N GLN A 304 -20.58 -4.33 19.37
CA GLN A 304 -20.82 -5.14 20.58
C GLN A 304 -20.92 -6.65 20.27
N LYS A 305 -21.57 -7.03 19.15
CA LYS A 305 -21.64 -8.44 18.70
C LYS A 305 -20.27 -9.05 18.41
N GLU A 306 -19.31 -8.23 18.01
CA GLU A 306 -17.92 -8.62 17.79
C GLU A 306 -17.05 -8.45 19.05
N ALA A 307 -17.68 -8.35 20.23
CA ALA A 307 -17.03 -8.16 21.53
C ALA A 307 -16.12 -6.91 21.60
N LEU A 308 -16.48 -5.87 20.84
CA LEU A 308 -15.86 -4.55 20.95
C LEU A 308 -16.68 -3.72 21.93
N GLU A 309 -16.03 -3.27 23.01
CA GLU A 309 -16.65 -2.44 24.02
C GLU A 309 -16.83 -1.01 23.48
N VAL A 310 -18.02 -0.43 23.63
CA VAL A 310 -18.30 0.96 23.22
C VAL A 310 -18.64 1.78 24.46
N VAL A 311 -17.93 2.88 24.64
CA VAL A 311 -18.12 3.84 25.72
C VAL A 311 -18.51 5.19 25.11
N LEU A 312 -19.65 5.72 25.54
CA LEU A 312 -20.17 7.00 25.07
C LEU A 312 -19.66 8.14 25.96
N LEU A 313 -19.18 9.21 25.33
CA LEU A 313 -18.62 10.38 26.01
C LEU A 313 -19.59 11.55 25.93
N THR A 314 -19.96 12.10 27.08
CA THR A 314 -20.63 13.38 27.18
C THR A 314 -19.64 14.41 27.71
N SER A 315 -19.70 15.64 27.21
CA SER A 315 -18.95 16.76 27.80
C SER A 315 -19.68 17.28 29.02
N GLN A 316 -18.94 17.78 30.01
CA GLN A 316 -19.52 18.55 31.12
C GLN A 316 -20.22 19.84 30.65
N LEU A 317 -19.92 20.30 29.43
CA LEU A 317 -20.54 21.44 28.78
C LEU A 317 -21.78 21.06 27.97
N ASP A 318 -22.04 19.76 27.75
CA ASP A 318 -23.21 19.31 27.02
C ASP A 318 -24.48 19.48 27.86
N SER A 319 -25.61 19.80 27.23
CA SER A 319 -26.91 19.82 27.89
C SER A 319 -27.50 18.42 28.12
N VAL A 320 -26.68 17.37 27.94
CA VAL A 320 -27.09 15.99 28.19
C VAL A 320 -27.24 15.77 29.69
N THR A 321 -28.47 15.97 30.16
CA THR A 321 -28.84 15.67 31.55
C THR A 321 -28.56 14.21 31.90
N GLN A 322 -28.36 13.92 33.20
CA GLN A 322 -28.18 12.55 33.67
C GLN A 322 -29.31 11.62 33.19
N SER A 323 -30.56 12.10 33.18
CA SER A 323 -31.72 11.35 32.67
C SER A 323 -31.56 10.92 31.21
N LEU A 324 -30.96 11.77 30.37
CA LEU A 324 -30.71 11.46 28.97
C LEU A 324 -29.53 10.50 28.82
N ALA A 325 -28.47 10.66 29.61
CA ALA A 325 -27.37 9.71 29.67
C ALA A 325 -27.86 8.31 30.06
N ASP A 326 -28.73 8.21 31.05
CA ASP A 326 -29.33 6.94 31.51
C ASP A 326 -30.17 6.29 30.38
N LYS A 327 -30.99 7.09 29.67
CA LYS A 327 -31.77 6.61 28.51
C LYS A 327 -30.87 6.15 27.37
N LEU A 328 -29.76 6.84 27.11
CA LEU A 328 -28.77 6.44 26.11
C LEU A 328 -28.11 5.11 26.50
N ALA A 329 -27.71 4.97 27.77
CA ALA A 329 -27.14 3.74 28.30
C ALA A 329 -28.12 2.56 28.15
N GLU A 330 -29.39 2.73 28.53
CA GLU A 330 -30.42 1.70 28.39
C GLU A 330 -30.65 1.31 26.92
N ARG A 331 -30.74 2.31 26.02
CA ARG A 331 -31.07 2.06 24.60
C ARG A 331 -29.93 1.46 23.80
N THR A 332 -28.69 1.76 24.17
CA THR A 332 -27.47 1.33 23.47
C THR A 332 -26.75 0.17 24.15
N GLY A 333 -27.02 -0.08 25.44
CA GLY A 333 -26.25 -1.01 26.27
C GLY A 333 -24.81 -0.56 26.52
N CYS A 334 -24.49 0.72 26.30
CA CYS A 334 -23.14 1.25 26.46
C CYS A 334 -22.97 1.91 27.84
N GLN A 335 -21.73 1.89 28.34
CA GLN A 335 -21.34 2.79 29.43
C GLN A 335 -21.34 4.23 28.90
N VAL A 336 -21.90 5.16 29.67
CA VAL A 336 -21.84 6.60 29.39
C VAL A 336 -20.99 7.26 30.47
N ILE A 337 -20.03 8.07 30.07
CA ILE A 337 -19.17 8.82 30.99
C ILE A 337 -19.10 10.29 30.61
N SER A 338 -18.91 11.13 31.63
CA SER A 338 -18.66 12.56 31.44
C SER A 338 -17.16 12.82 31.41
N VAL A 339 -16.69 13.58 30.42
CA VAL A 339 -15.30 14.02 30.26
C VAL A 339 -15.20 15.54 30.34
N GLY A 340 -14.06 16.03 30.82
CA GLY A 340 -13.73 17.46 30.88
C GLY A 340 -13.24 18.03 29.54
N GLU A 341 -12.61 19.21 29.58
CA GLU A 341 -12.09 19.90 28.39
C GLU A 341 -10.91 19.17 27.73
N GLU A 342 -10.21 18.31 28.47
CA GLU A 342 -9.14 17.45 27.96
C GLU A 342 -9.49 15.97 28.13
N PRO A 343 -10.31 15.38 27.23
CA PRO A 343 -10.77 13.99 27.35
C PRO A 343 -9.62 12.98 27.51
N LEU A 344 -8.44 13.26 26.95
CA LEU A 344 -7.28 12.37 27.06
C LEU A 344 -6.89 12.09 28.52
N ASN A 345 -7.00 13.09 29.41
CA ASN A 345 -6.62 12.93 30.82
C ASN A 345 -7.62 12.02 31.56
N ASP A 346 -8.91 12.12 31.24
CA ASP A 346 -9.96 11.31 31.84
C ASP A 346 -9.95 9.87 31.31
N LEU A 347 -9.59 9.69 30.05
CA LEU A 347 -9.65 8.39 29.36
C LEU A 347 -8.39 7.54 29.53
N ARG A 348 -7.22 8.15 29.72
CA ARG A 348 -5.95 7.42 29.86
C ARG A 348 -5.96 6.39 31.01
N PRO A 349 -6.41 6.71 32.24
CA PRO A 349 -6.52 5.71 33.31
C PRO A 349 -7.42 4.54 32.95
N MET A 350 -8.48 4.81 32.16
CA MET A 350 -9.45 3.82 31.72
C MET A 350 -8.88 2.80 30.73
N VAL A 351 -8.05 3.29 29.81
CA VAL A 351 -7.33 2.47 28.82
C VAL A 351 -6.30 1.60 29.53
N GLU A 352 -5.56 2.16 30.48
CA GLU A 352 -4.57 1.46 31.30
C GLU A 352 -5.21 0.38 32.18
N GLN A 353 -6.33 0.68 32.86
CA GLN A 353 -7.05 -0.29 33.69
C GLN A 353 -7.55 -1.50 32.88
N ARG A 354 -7.93 -1.28 31.61
CA ARG A 354 -8.32 -2.36 30.68
C ARG A 354 -7.12 -3.11 30.08
N LYS A 355 -5.89 -2.74 30.43
CA LYS A 355 -4.64 -3.30 29.89
C LYS A 355 -4.58 -3.17 28.35
N LEU A 356 -5.05 -2.04 27.83
CA LEU A 356 -5.02 -1.72 26.40
C LEU A 356 -3.97 -0.63 26.14
N GLY A 357 -3.42 -0.61 24.93
CA GLY A 357 -2.73 0.56 24.39
C GLY A 357 -3.68 1.44 23.59
N TRP A 358 -3.31 2.69 23.32
CA TRP A 358 -4.11 3.57 22.44
C TRP A 358 -4.25 3.01 21.01
N LYS A 359 -3.30 2.17 20.58
CA LYS A 359 -3.37 1.35 19.36
C LYS A 359 -4.54 0.37 19.34
N ASP A 360 -5.01 -0.09 20.50
CA ASP A 360 -6.17 -0.98 20.62
C ASP A 360 -7.50 -0.22 20.76
N VAL A 361 -7.48 1.11 20.59
CA VAL A 361 -8.62 1.99 20.80
C VAL A 361 -9.08 2.60 19.47
N ALA A 362 -10.39 2.59 19.26
CA ALA A 362 -11.05 3.45 18.29
C ALA A 362 -11.58 4.71 18.98
N TYR A 363 -11.44 5.87 18.35
CA TYR A 363 -11.98 7.14 18.89
C TYR A 363 -12.78 7.89 17.85
N MET A 364 -14.00 8.31 18.19
CA MET A 364 -14.81 9.20 17.36
C MET A 364 -15.14 10.48 18.13
N GLY A 365 -14.74 11.62 17.55
CA GLY A 365 -14.93 12.95 18.12
C GLY A 365 -15.38 13.96 17.07
N SER A 366 -15.60 15.20 17.50
CA SER A 366 -16.13 16.26 16.63
C SER A 366 -15.49 17.63 16.85
N ASP A 367 -14.72 17.85 17.92
CA ASP A 367 -14.22 19.17 18.31
C ASP A 367 -12.70 19.19 18.54
N THR A 368 -12.15 20.39 18.71
CA THR A 368 -10.70 20.60 18.91
C THR A 368 -10.16 19.90 20.16
N GLN A 369 -10.97 19.74 21.20
CA GLN A 369 -10.64 19.00 22.42
C GLN A 369 -10.35 17.52 22.15
N ASP A 370 -10.91 16.97 21.08
CA ASP A 370 -10.75 15.56 20.70
C ASP A 370 -9.42 15.26 19.98
N ILE A 371 -8.71 16.28 19.50
CA ILE A 371 -7.51 16.15 18.64
C ILE A 371 -6.45 15.23 19.26
N SER A 372 -6.17 15.38 20.56
CA SER A 372 -5.17 14.56 21.25
C SER A 372 -5.54 13.07 21.27
N CYS A 373 -6.83 12.76 21.46
CA CYS A 373 -7.34 11.39 21.41
C CYS A 373 -7.36 10.84 19.97
N LEU A 374 -7.80 11.66 19.01
CA LEU A 374 -7.86 11.30 17.58
C LEU A 374 -6.48 10.92 17.02
N ASN A 375 -5.44 11.66 17.42
CA ASN A 375 -4.06 11.39 17.00
C ASN A 375 -3.49 10.10 17.62
N LEU A 376 -3.85 9.77 18.86
CA LEU A 376 -3.30 8.63 19.59
C LEU A 376 -4.01 7.30 19.26
N ALA A 377 -5.33 7.34 19.06
CA ALA A 377 -6.14 6.14 18.86
C ALA A 377 -5.73 5.37 17.61
N GLY A 378 -5.69 4.03 17.70
CA GLY A 378 -5.34 3.12 16.60
C GLY A 378 -6.20 3.33 15.36
N LEU A 379 -7.51 3.47 15.58
CA LEU A 379 -8.46 4.00 14.60
C LEU A 379 -9.08 5.29 15.13
N SER A 380 -9.26 6.28 14.27
CA SER A 380 -9.96 7.51 14.65
C SER A 380 -10.82 8.03 13.53
N ALA A 381 -11.96 8.61 13.88
CA ALA A 381 -12.87 9.19 12.92
C ALA A 381 -13.54 10.46 13.40
N VAL A 382 -14.00 11.24 12.43
CA VAL A 382 -14.88 12.39 12.65
C VAL A 382 -16.06 12.35 11.67
N PRO A 383 -17.22 12.91 12.04
CA PRO A 383 -18.30 13.21 11.12
C PRO A 383 -17.85 14.11 9.95
N GLY A 384 -18.55 14.02 8.81
CA GLY A 384 -18.23 14.81 7.62
C GLY A 384 -18.43 16.31 7.75
N ASP A 385 -19.17 16.75 8.76
CA ASP A 385 -19.43 18.15 9.11
C ASP A 385 -18.55 18.68 10.25
N ALA A 386 -17.54 17.92 10.70
CA ALA A 386 -16.60 18.37 11.72
C ALA A 386 -15.71 19.53 11.22
N PRO A 387 -15.20 20.41 12.11
CA PRO A 387 -14.28 21.47 11.72
C PRO A 387 -13.01 20.92 11.07
N VAL A 388 -12.48 21.63 10.07
CA VAL A 388 -11.31 21.21 9.26
C VAL A 388 -10.10 20.82 10.11
N VAL A 389 -9.85 21.55 11.20
CA VAL A 389 -8.73 21.26 12.11
C VAL A 389 -8.87 19.88 12.79
N VAL A 390 -10.09 19.44 13.05
CA VAL A 390 -10.41 18.15 13.66
C VAL A 390 -10.37 17.04 12.60
N ILE A 391 -10.88 17.32 11.40
CA ILE A 391 -10.75 16.44 10.22
C ILE A 391 -9.29 16.06 9.98
N ASN A 392 -8.39 17.03 10.01
CA ASN A 392 -6.96 16.80 9.78
C ASN A 392 -6.28 15.95 10.87
N ALA A 393 -6.87 15.83 12.06
CA ALA A 393 -6.35 15.01 13.15
C ALA A 393 -6.89 13.56 13.13
N ALA A 394 -7.97 13.29 12.39
CA ALA A 394 -8.58 11.99 12.31
C ALA A 394 -7.99 11.13 11.18
N LYS A 395 -7.98 9.81 11.38
CA LYS A 395 -7.52 8.85 10.36
C LYS A 395 -8.59 8.51 9.32
N TYR A 396 -9.86 8.79 9.64
CA TYR A 396 -11.00 8.55 8.79
C TYR A 396 -11.99 9.73 8.89
N THR A 397 -12.48 10.20 7.76
CA THR A 397 -13.54 11.21 7.72
C THR A 397 -14.78 10.56 7.16
N CYS A 398 -15.87 10.56 7.94
CA CYS A 398 -17.14 10.01 7.49
C CYS A 398 -17.71 10.88 6.37
N HIS A 399 -18.43 10.25 5.44
CA HIS A 399 -19.26 10.98 4.47
C HIS A 399 -20.52 11.52 5.14
N SER A 400 -21.03 10.81 6.13
CA SER A 400 -22.21 11.18 6.90
C SER A 400 -21.90 12.24 7.96
N ALA A 401 -22.84 13.16 8.17
CA ALA A 401 -22.81 14.14 9.25
C ALA A 401 -23.16 13.52 10.62
N GLY A 402 -22.86 14.26 11.69
CA GLY A 402 -23.24 13.90 13.06
C GLY A 402 -24.75 13.65 13.20
N GLY A 403 -25.15 12.60 13.90
CA GLY A 403 -26.57 12.21 14.04
C GLY A 403 -27.25 11.74 12.75
N MET A 404 -26.51 11.60 11.65
CA MET A 404 -27.04 11.20 10.34
C MET A 404 -26.48 9.86 9.85
N GLY A 405 -25.89 9.04 10.73
CA GLY A 405 -25.30 7.75 10.35
C GLY A 405 -23.78 7.70 10.41
N ALA A 406 -23.10 8.75 10.88
CA ALA A 406 -21.63 8.78 10.94
C ALA A 406 -21.05 7.70 11.86
N VAL A 407 -21.70 7.39 12.99
CA VAL A 407 -21.26 6.32 13.90
C VAL A 407 -21.49 4.96 13.27
N ARG A 408 -22.58 4.78 12.52
CA ARG A 408 -22.82 3.58 11.72
C ARG A 408 -21.72 3.36 10.70
N GLU A 409 -21.37 4.39 9.94
CA GLU A 409 -20.33 4.34 8.92
C GLU A 409 -18.97 3.99 9.54
N PHE A 410 -18.61 4.63 10.65
CA PHE A 410 -17.35 4.32 11.32
C PHE A 410 -17.35 2.91 11.94
N ALA A 411 -18.48 2.43 12.46
CA ALA A 411 -18.61 1.04 12.93
C ALA A 411 -18.36 0.02 11.80
N GLU A 412 -18.89 0.26 10.61
CA GLU A 412 -18.62 -0.58 9.43
C GLU A 412 -17.14 -0.53 9.03
N HIS A 413 -16.52 0.66 9.09
CA HIS A 413 -15.09 0.80 8.85
C HIS A 413 -14.26 -0.02 9.85
N ILE A 414 -14.54 0.08 11.15
CA ILE A 414 -13.85 -0.69 12.20
C ILE A 414 -13.97 -2.20 11.93
N LEU A 415 -15.17 -2.67 11.60
CA LEU A 415 -15.41 -4.10 11.32
C LEU A 415 -14.67 -4.56 10.07
N LEU A 416 -14.65 -3.75 9.01
CA LEU A 416 -13.87 -4.05 7.81
C LEU A 416 -12.38 -4.17 8.12
N GLN A 417 -11.82 -3.26 8.93
CA GLN A 417 -10.41 -3.37 9.35
C GLN A 417 -10.17 -4.63 10.17
N LYS A 418 -11.11 -4.99 11.05
CA LYS A 418 -11.06 -6.22 11.86
C LYS A 418 -11.18 -7.50 11.03
N GLU A 419 -11.96 -7.51 9.96
CA GLU A 419 -12.01 -8.63 9.01
C GLU A 419 -10.70 -8.76 8.23
N LYS A 420 -10.17 -7.65 7.69
CA LYS A 420 -8.86 -7.63 7.00
C LYS A 420 -7.75 -8.18 7.89
N ALA A 421 -7.75 -7.73 9.14
CA ALA A 421 -6.92 -8.21 10.22
C ALA A 421 -7.00 -9.74 10.43
N LYS A 422 -8.22 -10.27 10.58
CA LYS A 422 -8.46 -11.72 10.78
C LYS A 422 -7.98 -12.52 9.56
N SER A 423 -8.31 -12.09 8.35
CA SER A 423 -7.87 -12.77 7.12
C SER A 423 -6.34 -12.82 6.99
N GLN A 424 -5.65 -11.73 7.34
CA GLN A 424 -4.18 -11.71 7.38
C GLN A 424 -3.61 -12.72 8.39
N MET A 425 -4.21 -12.83 9.58
CA MET A 425 -3.80 -13.81 10.60
C MET A 425 -4.07 -15.26 10.16
N GLU A 426 -5.20 -15.52 9.51
CA GLU A 426 -5.56 -16.85 9.02
C GLU A 426 -4.64 -17.32 7.90
N GLN A 427 -4.30 -16.42 6.96
CA GLN A 427 -3.35 -16.70 5.88
C GLN A 427 -1.97 -17.06 6.44
N GLN A 428 -1.45 -16.29 7.41
CA GLN A 428 -0.20 -16.61 8.12
C GLN A 428 -0.24 -17.96 8.88
N ARG A 429 -1.42 -18.40 9.33
CA ARG A 429 -1.58 -19.65 10.08
C ARG A 429 -1.67 -20.87 9.16
N ILE A 430 -2.25 -20.72 7.97
CA ILE A 430 -2.29 -21.77 6.94
C ILE A 430 -0.88 -22.05 6.44
N ASP A 431 -0.09 -21.00 6.17
CA ASP A 431 1.29 -21.13 5.71
C ASP A 431 2.19 -21.86 6.72
N ARG A 432 1.96 -21.69 8.03
CA ARG A 432 2.73 -22.38 9.08
C ARG A 432 2.34 -23.84 9.31
N LYS A 433 1.15 -24.28 8.90
CA LYS A 433 0.66 -25.66 9.12
C LYS A 433 0.96 -26.59 7.94
N ASN A 434 1.30 -26.03 6.79
CA ASN A 434 1.68 -26.78 5.59
C ASN A 434 3.21 -26.90 5.42
N PHE A 435 3.98 -26.67 6.49
CA PHE A 435 5.42 -26.95 6.58
C PHE A 435 5.72 -27.93 7.71
#